data_AF-A0A6J0SC40-F1
#
_entry.id   AF-A0A6J0SC40-F1
#
_cell.length_a   1.000
_cell.length_b   1.000
_cell.length_c   1.000
_cell.angle_alpha   90.00
_cell.angle_beta   90.00
_cell.angle_gamma   90.00
#
_symmetry.space_group_name_H-M   'P 1'
#
loop_
_entity.id
_entity.type
_entity.pdbx_description
1 polymer ?
#
loop_
_entity_poly.entity_id
_entity_poly.type
_entity_poly.pdbx_seq_one_letter_code
_entity_poly.pdbx_strand_id
1 'polypeptide(L)'
;MVKLQSMLPLLSKRCWERGFLLHLVHEMEFASSSASVPQLLVTLLAVPACVATCITRWFDRDDPSGVGDFETLVDLRNEYPGLICLQPTGIEAQTLDGAPASSTGQIFNPFNTVDGFACVNSQQSTDPCKDYSVRFICPPDFCSGE
;
A
#
# COMPACT_ATOMS: atom_id res chain seq x y z
N MET A 1 -0.01 -16.36 36.19
CA MET A 1 -1.39 -16.04 35.77
C MET A 1 -1.36 -14.58 35.34
N VAL A 2 -1.70 -14.13 34.12
CA VAL A 2 -2.30 -14.77 32.92
C VAL A 2 -1.43 -14.41 31.68
N LYS A 3 -1.70 -14.99 30.49
CA LYS A 3 -0.87 -14.92 29.26
C LYS A 3 -1.77 -14.53 28.07
N LEU A 4 -1.21 -13.83 27.05
CA LEU A 4 -1.82 -13.47 25.73
C LEU A 4 -3.03 -12.51 25.83
N GLN A 5 -3.47 -11.73 24.84
CA GLN A 5 -3.11 -11.41 23.43
C GLN A 5 -3.72 -10.00 23.12
N SER A 6 -3.34 -9.18 22.15
CA SER A 6 -2.08 -8.94 21.40
C SER A 6 -2.29 -7.79 20.39
N MET A 7 -1.29 -6.92 20.14
CA MET A 7 -1.28 -6.00 18.99
C MET A 7 0.07 -6.09 18.26
N LEU A 8 0.05 -6.51 16.98
CA LEU A 8 1.23 -6.49 16.12
C LEU A 8 1.51 -5.06 15.64
N PRO A 9 2.73 -4.52 15.82
CA PRO A 9 3.14 -3.34 15.08
C PRO A 9 3.53 -3.73 13.64
N LEU A 10 2.72 -3.25 12.69
CA LEU A 10 3.08 -2.91 11.31
C LEU A 10 4.19 -3.76 10.66
N LEU A 11 3.81 -4.85 9.99
CA LEU A 11 4.67 -5.57 9.06
C LEU A 11 4.80 -4.80 7.72
N SER A 12 5.49 -3.65 7.77
CA SER A 12 6.17 -3.06 6.61
C SER A 12 7.68 -3.10 6.83
N LYS A 13 8.20 -4.32 7.03
CA LYS A 13 9.64 -4.59 6.99
C LYS A 13 10.02 -4.99 5.57
N ARG A 14 10.23 -3.94 4.76
CA ARG A 14 11.19 -3.85 3.64
C ARG A 14 11.65 -5.22 3.11
N CYS A 15 11.11 -5.68 1.98
CA CYS A 15 11.92 -6.53 1.13
C CYS A 15 13.20 -5.75 0.78
N TRP A 16 14.37 -6.38 0.92
CA TRP A 16 15.73 -5.87 0.67
C TRP A 16 16.49 -5.22 1.84
N GLU A 17 17.33 -6.02 2.52
CA GLU A 17 18.65 -5.57 2.98
C GLU A 17 19.76 -6.27 2.17
N ARG A 18 20.17 -5.57 1.11
CA ARG A 18 21.52 -5.46 0.53
C ARG A 18 22.42 -6.71 0.63
N GLY A 19 22.65 -7.34 -0.52
CA GLY A 19 23.80 -8.24 -0.68
C GLY A 19 25.12 -7.48 -0.49
N PHE A 20 25.92 -7.91 0.49
CA PHE A 20 27.35 -7.60 0.56
C PHE A 20 28.08 -8.64 1.43
N LEU A 21 28.61 -9.69 0.80
CA LEU A 21 29.98 -10.16 1.01
C LEU A 21 30.30 -11.25 -0.03
N LEU A 22 31.30 -11.00 -0.89
CA LEU A 22 32.05 -12.11 -1.47
C LEU A 22 32.70 -12.85 -0.30
N HIS A 23 32.44 -14.15 -0.14
CA HIS A 23 33.39 -15.08 0.47
C HIS A 23 33.32 -16.42 -0.26
N LEU A 24 34.50 -16.84 -0.71
CA LEU A 24 34.72 -18.03 -1.53
C LEU A 24 34.20 -19.32 -0.89
N VAL A 25 33.50 -20.12 -1.68
CA VAL A 25 33.69 -21.58 -1.67
C VAL A 25 34.00 -22.06 -3.09
N HIS A 26 35.29 -22.28 -3.34
CA HIS A 26 35.79 -23.38 -4.17
C HIS A 26 35.19 -24.69 -3.57
N GLU A 27 34.83 -25.76 -4.30
CA GLU A 27 35.28 -26.20 -5.63
C GLU A 27 34.13 -26.82 -6.46
N MET A 28 34.30 -26.83 -7.79
CA MET A 28 33.52 -27.68 -8.69
C MET A 28 34.22 -29.02 -8.88
N GLU A 29 33.92 -30.03 -8.05
CA GLU A 29 34.25 -31.42 -8.40
C GLU A 29 33.05 -32.12 -9.08
N PHE A 30 33.19 -32.34 -10.38
CA PHE A 30 32.36 -33.26 -11.15
C PHE A 30 32.74 -34.71 -10.80
N ALA A 31 32.03 -35.32 -9.85
CA ALA A 31 32.05 -36.77 -9.67
C ALA A 31 30.80 -37.39 -10.31
N SER A 32 31.00 -38.24 -11.30
CA SER A 32 29.91 -38.96 -11.98
C SER A 32 29.34 -40.08 -11.11
N SER A 33 28.02 -40.23 -11.11
CA SER A 33 27.36 -41.53 -10.97
C SER A 33 25.91 -41.46 -11.43
N SER A 34 25.54 -42.39 -12.30
CA SER A 34 24.17 -42.55 -12.78
C SER A 34 23.27 -43.09 -11.67
N ALA A 35 22.40 -42.25 -11.13
CA ALA A 35 21.23 -42.67 -10.37
C ALA A 35 20.00 -41.99 -10.97
N SER A 36 19.11 -42.79 -11.56
CA SER A 36 17.83 -42.35 -12.08
C SER A 36 16.97 -41.76 -10.95
N VAL A 37 16.89 -40.42 -10.89
CA VAL A 37 15.99 -39.73 -9.97
C VAL A 37 14.55 -40.09 -10.36
N PRO A 38 13.74 -40.71 -9.47
CA PRO A 38 12.34 -40.94 -9.77
C PRO A 38 11.62 -39.59 -9.88
N GLN A 39 10.82 -39.41 -10.93
CA GLN A 39 9.95 -38.26 -11.09
C GLN A 39 8.84 -38.29 -10.02
N LEU A 40 9.16 -37.87 -8.81
CA LEU A 40 8.18 -37.73 -7.73
C LEU A 40 8.18 -36.31 -7.22
N LEU A 41 7.19 -35.54 -7.70
CA LEU A 41 6.75 -34.28 -7.15
C LEU A 41 7.84 -33.19 -7.02
N VAL A 42 8.21 -32.58 -8.15
CA VAL A 42 8.62 -31.16 -8.13
C VAL A 42 7.36 -30.33 -7.83
N THR A 43 6.91 -30.33 -6.58
CA THR A 43 5.99 -29.29 -6.10
C THR A 43 6.66 -27.95 -6.35
N LEU A 44 5.97 -27.05 -7.05
CA LEU A 44 6.38 -25.67 -7.22
C LEU A 44 6.56 -25.03 -5.83
N LEU A 45 7.78 -25.06 -5.32
CA LEU A 45 8.27 -24.07 -4.37
C LEU A 45 8.54 -22.78 -5.15
N ALA A 46 7.46 -22.25 -5.75
CA ALA A 46 7.40 -20.86 -6.12
C ALA A 46 7.52 -20.09 -4.80
N VAL A 47 8.74 -19.63 -4.51
CA VAL A 47 8.99 -18.65 -3.47
C VAL A 47 7.96 -17.54 -3.67
N PRO A 48 7.21 -17.13 -2.64
CA PRO A 48 6.32 -15.98 -2.78
C PRO A 48 7.20 -14.81 -3.21
N ALA A 49 7.13 -14.43 -4.49
CA ALA A 49 7.73 -13.20 -4.94
C ALA A 49 7.18 -12.10 -4.04
N CYS A 50 8.01 -11.14 -3.64
CA CYS A 50 7.51 -9.95 -2.96
C CYS A 50 6.54 -9.28 -3.94
N VAL A 51 5.24 -9.55 -3.80
CA VAL A 51 4.20 -8.86 -4.58
C VAL A 51 4.25 -7.43 -4.07
N ALA A 52 4.92 -6.58 -4.82
CA ALA A 52 5.01 -5.17 -4.51
C ALA A 52 3.57 -4.64 -4.47
N THR A 53 3.17 -4.09 -3.33
CA THR A 53 1.86 -3.46 -3.20
C THR A 53 1.78 -2.35 -4.25
N CYS A 54 0.86 -2.46 -5.19
CA CYS A 54 0.60 -1.41 -6.16
C CYS A 54 -0.13 -0.27 -5.43
N ILE A 55 0.58 0.84 -5.22
CA ILE A 55 0.07 2.03 -4.53
C ILE A 55 0.31 3.22 -5.44
N THR A 56 -0.71 4.06 -5.62
CA THR A 56 -0.59 5.30 -6.40
C THR A 56 0.33 6.31 -5.72
N ARG A 57 0.68 7.38 -6.44
CA ARG A 57 1.11 8.63 -5.79
C ARG A 57 0.01 9.18 -4.86
N TRP A 58 0.38 10.14 -4.03
CA TRP A 58 -0.58 11.01 -3.38
C TRP A 58 -1.28 11.91 -4.40
N PHE A 59 -2.58 12.08 -4.22
CA PHE A 59 -3.45 13.02 -4.90
C PHE A 59 -4.00 14.00 -3.87
N ASP A 60 -4.16 15.21 -4.35
CA ASP A 60 -4.52 16.42 -3.63
C ASP A 60 -5.10 17.29 -4.75
N ARG A 61 -6.35 17.74 -4.58
CA ARG A 61 -7.18 18.38 -5.60
C ARG A 61 -8.04 19.49 -5.01
N ASP A 62 -8.50 19.36 -3.77
CA ASP A 62 -9.39 20.33 -3.13
C ASP A 62 -8.75 20.93 -1.87
N ASP A 63 -8.51 22.24 -1.86
CA ASP A 63 -8.11 22.95 -0.63
C ASP A 63 -9.27 22.90 0.41
N PRO A 64 -9.01 22.94 1.75
CA PRO A 64 -10.03 22.93 2.82
C PRO A 64 -10.93 24.20 2.92
N SER A 65 -11.10 24.89 1.81
CA SER A 65 -11.84 26.14 1.65
C SER A 65 -13.36 25.93 1.60
N GLY A 66 -14.12 26.95 2.01
CA GLY A 66 -15.58 26.90 1.92
C GLY A 66 -16.21 25.80 2.80
N VAL A 67 -16.65 24.70 2.17
CA VAL A 67 -17.48 23.65 2.82
C VAL A 67 -16.69 22.51 3.44
N GLY A 68 -15.40 22.36 3.16
CA GLY A 68 -14.57 21.25 3.62
C GLY A 68 -13.41 20.99 2.67
N ASP A 69 -12.95 19.75 2.63
CA ASP A 69 -11.91 19.20 1.74
C ASP A 69 -12.45 17.89 1.14
N PHE A 70 -12.37 17.73 -0.19
CA PHE A 70 -13.10 16.72 -0.96
C PHE A 70 -12.24 15.98 -2.01
N GLU A 71 -11.40 15.07 -1.53
CA GLU A 71 -10.68 14.08 -2.32
C GLU A 71 -11.57 12.91 -2.83
N THR A 72 -12.61 13.23 -3.62
CA THR A 72 -13.55 12.22 -4.16
C THR A 72 -12.93 11.39 -5.28
N LEU A 73 -13.22 10.08 -5.32
CA LEU A 73 -12.66 9.18 -6.33
C LEU A 73 -13.15 9.51 -7.76
N VAL A 74 -14.31 10.15 -7.90
CA VAL A 74 -14.85 10.59 -9.18
C VAL A 74 -14.08 11.80 -9.69
N ASP A 75 -13.93 12.84 -8.87
CA ASP A 75 -13.18 14.05 -9.23
C ASP A 75 -11.71 13.74 -9.53
N LEU A 76 -11.07 12.93 -8.68
CA LEU A 76 -9.69 12.51 -8.88
C LEU A 76 -9.45 11.73 -10.17
N ARG A 77 -10.40 10.89 -10.60
CA ARG A 77 -10.29 10.19 -11.89
C ARG A 77 -10.54 11.09 -13.10
N ASN A 78 -11.35 12.14 -12.95
CA ASN A 78 -11.59 13.13 -14.00
C ASN A 78 -10.34 13.99 -14.23
N GLU A 79 -9.66 14.38 -13.15
CA GLU A 79 -8.45 15.20 -13.21
C GLU A 79 -7.18 14.40 -13.56
N TYR A 80 -7.09 13.16 -13.06
CA TYR A 80 -5.93 12.29 -13.21
C TYR A 80 -6.27 10.99 -13.97
N PRO A 81 -6.71 11.09 -15.25
CA PRO A 81 -7.21 9.96 -16.01
C PRO A 81 -6.15 8.86 -16.17
N GLY A 82 -6.53 7.63 -15.84
CA GLY A 82 -5.66 6.46 -15.93
C GLY A 82 -4.65 6.29 -14.78
N LEU A 83 -4.51 7.26 -13.86
CA LEU A 83 -3.55 7.18 -12.74
C LEU A 83 -4.10 6.47 -11.50
N ILE A 84 -5.40 6.12 -11.50
CA ILE A 84 -6.07 5.37 -10.42
C ILE A 84 -6.82 4.19 -11.04
N CYS A 85 -6.54 2.98 -10.54
CA CYS A 85 -7.20 1.75 -11.00
C CYS A 85 -8.73 1.82 -10.85
N LEU A 86 -9.45 1.06 -11.69
CA LEU A 86 -10.93 1.04 -11.70
C LEU A 86 -11.57 0.53 -10.39
N GLN A 87 -10.87 -0.34 -9.65
CA GLN A 87 -11.34 -0.91 -8.38
C GLN A 87 -10.21 -0.88 -7.33
N PRO A 88 -10.07 0.22 -6.58
CA PRO A 88 -9.13 0.28 -5.46
C PRO A 88 -9.49 -0.73 -4.37
N THR A 89 -8.48 -1.40 -3.84
CA THR A 89 -8.61 -2.37 -2.73
C THR A 89 -8.33 -1.73 -1.37
N GLY A 90 -7.78 -0.51 -1.34
CA GLY A 90 -7.60 0.30 -0.15
C GLY A 90 -7.45 1.78 -0.49
N ILE A 91 -7.62 2.63 0.52
CA ILE A 91 -7.39 4.07 0.48
C ILE A 91 -6.62 4.46 1.74
N GLU A 92 -5.62 5.31 1.58
CA GLU A 92 -4.92 5.97 2.69
C GLU A 92 -5.10 7.48 2.54
N ALA A 93 -5.22 8.19 3.66
CA ALA A 93 -5.32 9.64 3.70
C ALA A 93 -4.35 10.19 4.76
N GLN A 94 -3.68 11.29 4.44
CA GLN A 94 -2.79 12.03 5.34
C GLN A 94 -2.98 13.53 5.13
N THR A 95 -2.69 14.33 6.14
CA THR A 95 -2.57 15.78 5.97
C THR A 95 -1.34 16.14 5.15
N LEU A 96 -1.26 17.34 4.58
CA LEU A 96 -0.08 17.75 3.79
C LEU A 96 1.23 17.84 4.60
N ASP A 97 1.16 18.00 5.93
CA ASP A 97 2.32 17.86 6.84
C ASP A 97 2.68 16.39 7.18
N GLY A 98 1.98 15.42 6.59
CA GLY A 98 2.27 13.99 6.66
C GLY A 98 1.70 13.26 7.88
N ALA A 99 0.79 13.88 8.65
CA ALA A 99 0.11 13.20 9.74
C ALA A 99 -1.00 12.28 9.18
N PRO A 100 -1.07 10.99 9.57
CA PRO A 100 -2.15 10.11 9.13
C PRO A 100 -3.52 10.67 9.53
N ALA A 101 -4.50 10.64 8.62
CA ALA A 101 -5.82 11.23 8.86
C ALA A 101 -6.49 10.69 10.14
N SER A 102 -6.29 9.40 10.44
CA SER A 102 -6.78 8.74 11.66
C SER A 102 -6.20 9.28 12.98
N SER A 103 -5.11 10.06 12.94
CA SER A 103 -4.50 10.69 14.12
C SER A 103 -4.96 12.13 14.37
N THR A 104 -5.74 12.72 13.46
CA THR A 104 -6.19 14.11 13.54
C THR A 104 -7.39 14.33 14.46
N GLY A 105 -8.20 13.28 14.68
CA GLY A 105 -9.48 13.36 15.39
C GLY A 105 -10.64 13.96 14.58
N GLN A 106 -10.43 14.30 13.30
CA GLN A 106 -11.50 14.81 12.42
C GLN A 106 -12.43 13.70 11.92
N ILE A 107 -13.65 14.09 11.58
CA ILE A 107 -14.71 13.20 11.08
C ILE A 107 -14.69 13.22 9.56
N PHE A 108 -14.56 12.04 8.96
CA PHE A 108 -14.48 11.85 7.51
C PHE A 108 -15.71 11.12 6.99
N ASN A 109 -16.32 11.64 5.93
CA ASN A 109 -17.49 11.06 5.29
C ASN A 109 -17.65 11.57 3.85
N PRO A 110 -17.28 10.78 2.82
CA PRO A 110 -16.79 9.40 2.88
C PRO A 110 -15.34 9.24 3.38
N PHE A 111 -14.95 8.00 3.67
CA PHE A 111 -13.55 7.55 3.68
C PHE A 111 -13.52 6.07 3.29
N ASN A 112 -13.65 5.79 1.99
CA ASN A 112 -13.74 4.43 1.45
C ASN A 112 -13.21 4.35 0.00
N THR A 113 -13.11 3.14 -0.54
CA THR A 113 -12.54 2.88 -1.89
C THR A 113 -13.49 3.09 -3.06
N VAL A 114 -14.76 3.44 -2.81
CA VAL A 114 -15.81 3.63 -3.81
C VAL A 114 -16.04 5.12 -4.07
N ASP A 115 -16.19 5.90 -3.00
CA ASP A 115 -16.51 7.32 -3.05
C ASP A 115 -15.26 8.21 -2.89
N GLY A 116 -14.20 7.68 -2.27
CA GLY A 116 -12.98 8.43 -1.93
C GLY A 116 -12.99 8.93 -0.48
N PHE A 117 -12.52 10.15 -0.28
CA PHE A 117 -12.39 10.79 1.03
C PHE A 117 -13.06 12.17 1.01
N ALA A 118 -13.65 12.58 2.13
CA ALA A 118 -13.96 13.97 2.38
C ALA A 118 -13.95 14.30 3.88
N CYS A 119 -13.46 15.48 4.21
CA CYS A 119 -13.72 16.15 5.47
C CYS A 119 -14.75 17.27 5.22
N VAL A 120 -15.83 17.32 6.01
CA VAL A 120 -16.84 18.39 5.88
C VAL A 120 -16.78 19.33 7.06
N ASN A 121 -16.61 20.63 6.83
CA ASN A 121 -16.44 21.65 7.88
C ASN A 121 -17.60 21.65 8.89
N SER A 122 -18.84 21.47 8.43
CA SER A 122 -20.03 21.43 9.30
C SER A 122 -20.18 20.15 10.14
N GLN A 123 -19.31 19.15 9.93
CA GLN A 123 -19.25 17.92 10.73
C GLN A 123 -18.16 17.97 11.80
N GLN A 124 -17.25 18.94 11.76
CA GLN A 124 -16.16 19.05 12.73
C GLN A 124 -16.61 19.78 14.01
N SER A 125 -16.05 19.37 15.15
CA SER A 125 -16.46 19.85 16.48
C SER A 125 -15.52 20.88 17.11
N THR A 126 -14.27 20.98 16.63
CA THR A 126 -13.26 21.91 17.16
C THR A 126 -12.73 22.85 16.08
N ASP A 127 -12.06 22.28 15.08
CA ASP A 127 -11.33 22.99 14.04
C ASP A 127 -11.93 22.65 12.66
N PRO A 128 -11.92 23.58 11.70
CA PRO A 128 -12.28 23.27 10.31
C PRO A 128 -11.36 22.19 9.75
N CYS A 129 -11.76 21.60 8.63
CA CYS A 129 -10.99 20.58 7.94
C CYS A 129 -9.54 21.02 7.73
N LYS A 130 -8.63 20.10 8.05
CA LYS A 130 -7.27 20.20 7.57
C LYS A 130 -7.23 19.91 6.07
N ASP A 131 -6.07 20.19 5.52
CA ASP A 131 -5.68 19.99 4.13
C ASP A 131 -5.13 18.55 3.96
N TYR A 132 -5.80 17.72 3.17
CA TYR A 132 -5.53 16.29 3.03
C TYR A 132 -5.12 15.88 1.60
N SER A 133 -4.31 14.83 1.56
CA SER A 133 -4.00 14.09 0.34
C SER A 133 -4.34 12.61 0.52
N VAL A 134 -4.79 11.97 -0.55
CA VAL A 134 -5.13 10.53 -0.59
C VAL A 134 -4.26 9.74 -1.55
N ARG A 135 -4.11 8.44 -1.28
CA ARG A 135 -3.58 7.49 -2.26
C ARG A 135 -4.35 6.19 -2.21
N PHE A 136 -4.38 5.51 -3.34
CA PHE A 136 -5.14 4.28 -3.52
C PHE A 136 -4.23 3.08 -3.61
N ILE A 137 -4.64 1.99 -2.96
CA ILE A 137 -4.04 0.67 -3.12
C ILE A 137 -4.82 -0.02 -4.25
N CYS A 138 -4.08 -0.54 -5.23
CA CYS A 138 -4.63 -1.10 -6.45
C CYS A 138 -4.25 -2.58 -6.63
N PRO A 139 -4.98 -3.32 -7.48
CA PRO A 139 -4.56 -4.63 -7.95
C PRO A 139 -3.13 -4.61 -8.54
N PRO A 140 -2.29 -5.64 -8.31
CA PRO A 140 -0.86 -5.61 -8.71
C PRO A 140 -0.61 -5.40 -10.21
N ASP A 141 -1.53 -5.87 -11.05
CA ASP A 141 -1.50 -5.73 -12.51
C ASP A 141 -1.59 -4.28 -12.98
N PHE A 142 -2.25 -3.40 -12.21
CA PHE A 142 -2.32 -1.96 -12.53
C PHE A 142 -0.95 -1.29 -12.58
N CYS A 143 0.00 -1.71 -11.74
CA CYS A 143 1.36 -1.20 -11.72
C CYS A 143 2.34 -1.97 -12.62
N SER A 144 1.88 -2.96 -13.39
CA SER A 144 2.74 -3.78 -14.28
C SER A 144 2.81 -3.28 -15.73
N GLY A 145 2.25 -2.10 -16.00
CA GLY A 145 1.98 -1.58 -17.35
C GLY A 145 2.86 -0.41 -17.81
N GLU A 146 4.07 -0.24 -17.27
CA GLU A 146 5.09 0.69 -17.79
C GLU A 146 6.11 -0.01 -18.71
#